data_AF-A0A1Q3A8H5-F1
#
_entry.id   AF-A0A1Q3A8H5-F1
#
_cell.length_a   1.000
_cell.length_b   1.000
_cell.length_c   1.000
_cell.angle_alpha   90.00
_cell.angle_beta   90.00
_cell.angle_gamma   90.00
#
_symmetry.space_group_name_H-M   'P 1'
#
loop_
_entity.id
_entity.type
_entity.pdbx_description
1 polymer ?
#
loop_
_entity_poly.entity_id
_entity_poly.type
_entity_poly.pdbx_seq_one_letter_code
_entity_poly.pdbx_strand_id
1 'polypeptide(L)'
;MNYQKVYGITGPVSTAGPTAAENKLNDELIQELKKEGSFESEQETSNRIKVLKILQELAHEFVYRVSKKKNMSDGMARDAGGKIFTFGSYRLGVHGPGSDIDTLVVVPKHVMREDFFTVLDEILRSRPELEEIAPVPDAFVPIIKIKFSGISIDLICAKLDLAQIPQSLTLSDKNLLRNLDEKDLRALNGTRVTDEILELVPKPIVFRIALRAIKLWANRRAIYANVFGFPGGVAWAMLVARICQLYPNATSAVILNRFFKILSEWKWPQPVVLKPIEDGPLQVRVWNPKIYAQDRSHRMPVITPAYPSMCATHNITESTKKVILQELENGISITNDIFSNKKTWSDLFSKHNFFYKYKFYLTVMASTRGTDEQNLKWSGMVESKVRLLVLKLEALPGIKLAHPFIKPFEAAFAYSNETESKEILDNYGSFKTEEQLNKYRRITEENSQDAKDEKKCYITTMYIGLDVNVEEKKEKIDIHVPCNEFFNLCRNFNEEYQNSDVYSLIIKYVKQYDLPSEVYEPGETRPVKKKSKRRKHDKSAEFTKKAKSEAPSGASQGSSIAEATQA
;
A
#
# COMPACT_ATOMS: atom_id res chain seq x y z
N MET A 1 -3.81 -34.36 31.71
CA MET A 1 -4.57 -34.00 30.49
C MET A 1 -3.77 -32.96 29.73
N ASN A 2 -3.26 -33.29 28.54
CA ASN A 2 -2.61 -32.31 27.67
C ASN A 2 -3.69 -31.40 27.08
N TYR A 3 -3.89 -30.21 27.66
CA TYR A 3 -4.73 -29.19 27.04
C TYR A 3 -4.08 -28.78 25.71
N GLN A 4 -4.59 -29.28 24.59
CA GLN A 4 -4.21 -28.77 23.28
C GLN A 4 -4.58 -27.28 23.23
N LYS A 5 -3.57 -26.43 23.05
CA LYS A 5 -3.77 -24.98 22.87
C LYS A 5 -4.70 -24.77 21.68
N VAL A 6 -5.91 -24.25 21.94
CA VAL A 6 -6.88 -23.94 20.89
C VAL A 6 -6.47 -22.63 20.23
N TYR A 7 -6.24 -22.68 18.92
CA TYR A 7 -5.91 -21.51 18.11
C TYR A 7 -7.16 -21.00 17.38
N GLY A 8 -7.38 -19.69 17.41
CA GLY A 8 -8.53 -19.06 16.76
C GLY A 8 -9.82 -19.10 17.59
N ILE A 9 -10.93 -18.76 16.94
CA ILE A 9 -12.25 -18.60 17.57
C ILE A 9 -13.30 -19.64 17.13
N THR A 10 -12.94 -20.57 16.24
CA THR A 10 -13.89 -21.55 15.64
C THR A 10 -13.45 -23.00 15.72
N GLY A 11 -12.25 -23.29 16.26
CA GLY A 11 -11.58 -24.57 16.02
C GLY A 11 -11.10 -24.74 14.56
N PRO A 12 -10.35 -25.83 14.27
CA PRO A 12 -9.82 -26.11 12.94
C PRO A 12 -10.90 -26.65 11.98
N VAL A 13 -10.76 -26.36 10.69
CA VAL A 13 -11.57 -26.99 9.63
C VAL A 13 -11.06 -28.41 9.35
N SER A 14 -9.74 -28.61 9.38
CA SER A 14 -9.12 -29.92 9.23
C SER A 14 -7.83 -30.00 10.03
N THR A 15 -7.62 -31.13 10.68
CA THR A 15 -6.38 -31.46 11.42
C THR A 15 -5.49 -32.44 10.65
N ALA A 16 -5.82 -32.76 9.39
CA ALA A 16 -5.03 -33.67 8.57
C ALA A 16 -3.59 -33.15 8.40
N GLY A 17 -2.62 -34.08 8.51
CA GLY A 17 -1.23 -33.83 8.14
C GLY A 17 -1.05 -33.83 6.62
N PRO A 18 0.08 -33.32 6.11
CA PRO A 18 0.36 -33.26 4.69
C PRO A 18 0.67 -34.65 4.12
N THR A 19 0.25 -34.86 2.88
CA THR A 19 0.66 -36.00 2.07
C THR A 19 2.06 -35.80 1.47
N ALA A 20 2.67 -36.86 0.95
CA ALA A 20 3.97 -36.77 0.27
C ALA A 20 3.93 -35.84 -0.97
N ALA A 21 2.83 -35.85 -1.72
CA ALA A 21 2.63 -34.96 -2.87
C ALA A 21 2.57 -33.49 -2.44
N GLU A 22 1.87 -33.18 -1.34
CA GLU A 22 1.79 -31.82 -0.80
C GLU A 22 3.12 -31.32 -0.22
N ASN A 23 3.93 -32.22 0.36
CA ASN A 23 5.29 -31.88 0.78
C ASN A 23 6.18 -31.55 -0.42
N LYS A 24 6.10 -32.32 -1.51
CA LYS A 24 6.84 -32.02 -2.74
C LYS A 24 6.48 -30.64 -3.30
N LEU A 25 5.18 -30.32 -3.40
CA LEU A 25 4.72 -28.99 -3.83
C LEU A 25 5.20 -27.87 -2.90
N ASN A 26 5.32 -28.15 -1.61
CA ASN A 26 5.86 -27.20 -0.63
C ASN A 26 7.36 -26.96 -0.83
N ASP A 27 8.13 -27.98 -1.17
CA ASP A 27 9.55 -27.82 -1.49
C ASP A 27 9.73 -27.00 -2.77
N GLU A 28 8.93 -27.28 -3.80
CA GLU A 28 8.90 -26.49 -5.05
C GLU A 28 8.55 -25.01 -4.79
N LEU A 29 7.59 -24.75 -3.90
CA LEU A 29 7.24 -23.39 -3.47
C LEU A 29 8.45 -22.67 -2.85
N ILE A 30 9.17 -23.35 -1.94
CA ILE A 30 10.34 -22.76 -1.27
C ILE A 30 11.45 -22.46 -2.28
N GLN A 31 11.67 -23.33 -3.27
CA GLN A 31 12.66 -23.09 -4.32
C GLN A 31 12.27 -21.89 -5.20
N GLU A 32 11.00 -21.77 -5.59
CA GLU A 32 10.55 -20.60 -6.36
C GLU A 32 10.69 -19.31 -5.54
N LEU A 33 10.37 -19.32 -4.24
CA LEU A 33 10.58 -18.17 -3.36
C LEU A 33 12.06 -17.77 -3.24
N LYS A 34 12.99 -18.74 -3.24
CA LYS A 34 14.43 -18.45 -3.27
C LYS A 34 14.85 -17.82 -4.59
N LYS A 35 14.39 -18.38 -5.71
CA LYS A 35 14.67 -17.87 -7.06
C LYS A 35 14.16 -16.45 -7.25
N GLU A 36 13.00 -16.13 -6.67
CA GLU A 36 12.38 -14.80 -6.69
C GLU A 36 12.97 -13.83 -5.66
N GLY A 37 14.09 -14.18 -5.00
CA GLY A 37 14.79 -13.29 -4.07
C GLY A 37 14.03 -13.00 -2.78
N SER A 38 13.12 -13.89 -2.35
CA SER A 38 12.33 -13.65 -1.12
C SER A 38 13.18 -13.70 0.15
N PHE A 39 14.28 -14.46 0.16
CA PHE A 39 15.15 -14.64 1.32
C PHE A 39 16.41 -13.78 1.17
N GLU A 40 16.77 -13.06 2.22
CA GLU A 40 18.05 -12.36 2.29
C GLU A 40 19.21 -13.32 2.55
N SER A 41 20.42 -12.88 2.23
CA SER A 41 21.64 -13.63 2.52
C SER A 41 21.95 -13.63 4.02
N GLU A 42 22.70 -14.64 4.49
CA GLU A 42 23.16 -14.71 5.89
C GLU A 42 24.00 -13.48 6.28
N GLN A 43 24.76 -12.93 5.33
CA GLN A 43 25.56 -11.73 5.54
C GLN A 43 24.67 -10.49 5.78
N GLU A 44 23.60 -10.31 5.00
CA GLU A 44 22.64 -9.24 5.22
C GLU A 44 21.94 -9.40 6.59
N THR A 45 21.51 -10.61 6.95
CA THR A 45 20.96 -10.88 8.29
C THR A 45 21.96 -10.53 9.39
N SER A 46 23.24 -10.91 9.23
CA SER A 46 24.28 -10.56 10.20
C SER A 46 24.48 -9.04 10.30
N ASN A 47 24.41 -8.31 9.19
CA ASN A 47 24.53 -6.86 9.19
C ASN A 47 23.35 -6.21 9.94
N ARG A 48 22.11 -6.67 9.70
CA ARG A 48 20.94 -6.20 10.46
C ARG A 48 21.08 -6.42 11.96
N ILE A 49 21.60 -7.58 12.38
CA ILE A 49 21.85 -7.88 13.79
C ILE A 49 22.90 -6.93 14.38
N LYS A 50 23.97 -6.61 13.65
CA LYS A 50 24.99 -5.64 14.09
C LYS A 50 24.38 -4.25 14.28
N VAL A 51 23.59 -3.79 13.31
CA VAL A 51 22.95 -2.47 13.39
C VAL A 51 21.97 -2.40 14.57
N LEU A 52 21.17 -3.44 14.83
CA LEU A 52 20.28 -3.47 15.99
C LEU A 52 21.03 -3.41 17.32
N LYS A 53 22.23 -4.00 17.43
CA LYS A 53 23.06 -3.86 18.63
C LYS A 53 23.48 -2.40 18.83
N ILE A 54 23.93 -1.74 17.78
CA ILE A 54 24.31 -0.32 17.81
C ILE A 54 23.10 0.52 18.22
N LEU A 55 21.93 0.32 17.59
CA LEU A 55 20.72 1.07 17.93
C LEU A 55 20.28 0.89 19.39
N GLN A 56 20.48 -0.31 19.98
CA GLN A 56 20.21 -0.53 21.40
C GLN A 56 21.20 0.25 22.30
N GLU A 57 22.46 0.35 21.91
CA GLU A 57 23.46 1.17 22.61
C GLU A 57 23.10 2.67 22.51
N LEU A 58 22.71 3.14 21.32
CA LEU A 58 22.27 4.52 21.12
C LEU A 58 20.98 4.84 21.91
N ALA A 59 20.06 3.89 22.04
CA ALA A 59 18.86 4.05 22.87
C ALA A 59 19.20 4.22 24.36
N HIS A 60 20.17 3.46 24.89
CA HIS A 60 20.65 3.65 26.25
C HIS A 60 21.33 5.01 26.42
N GLU A 61 22.20 5.39 25.49
CA GLU A 61 22.87 6.69 25.52
C GLU A 61 21.87 7.84 25.48
N PHE A 62 20.85 7.73 24.62
CA PHE A 62 19.77 8.70 24.52
C PHE A 62 19.05 8.90 25.86
N VAL A 63 18.57 7.82 26.48
CA VAL A 63 17.87 7.90 27.77
C VAL A 63 18.81 8.42 28.86
N TYR A 64 20.08 8.01 28.87
CA TYR A 64 21.08 8.49 29.81
C TYR A 64 21.31 10.01 29.68
N ARG A 65 21.55 10.52 28.46
CA ARG A 65 21.78 11.95 28.21
C ARG A 65 20.58 12.80 28.62
N VAL A 66 19.35 12.35 28.34
CA VAL A 66 18.13 13.05 28.77
C VAL A 66 18.00 13.03 30.30
N SER A 67 18.25 11.89 30.93
CA SER A 67 18.21 11.75 32.40
C SER A 67 19.21 12.70 33.09
N LYS A 68 20.42 12.83 32.55
CA LYS A 68 21.43 13.78 33.02
C LYS A 68 21.01 15.24 32.84
N LYS A 69 20.43 15.60 31.69
CA LYS A 69 19.86 16.95 31.45
C LYS A 69 18.74 17.30 32.44
N LYS A 70 18.05 16.29 32.99
CA LYS A 70 17.01 16.44 34.03
C LYS A 70 17.57 16.28 35.45
N ASN A 71 18.87 16.52 35.63
CA ASN A 71 19.58 16.54 36.92
C ASN A 71 19.55 15.22 37.71
N MET A 72 19.38 14.08 37.05
CA MET A 72 19.50 12.77 37.71
C MET A 72 20.97 12.43 37.97
N SER A 73 21.22 11.68 39.06
CA SER A 73 22.55 11.13 39.36
C SER A 73 22.97 10.12 38.28
N ASP A 74 24.27 9.84 38.17
CA ASP A 74 24.78 8.89 37.17
C ASP A 74 24.18 7.48 37.34
N GLY A 75 24.01 7.03 38.58
CA GLY A 75 23.34 5.76 38.89
C GLY A 75 21.90 5.76 38.42
N MET A 76 21.11 6.78 38.80
CA MET A 76 19.71 6.90 38.38
C MET A 76 19.55 7.02 36.86
N ALA A 77 20.46 7.74 36.20
CA ALA A 77 20.47 7.91 34.75
C ALA A 77 20.78 6.60 34.01
N ARG A 78 21.65 5.75 34.57
CA ARG A 78 21.90 4.39 34.02
C ARG A 78 20.73 3.45 34.27
N ASP A 79 20.17 3.48 35.48
CA ASP A 79 19.03 2.63 35.86
C ASP A 79 17.75 2.98 35.11
N ALA A 80 17.63 4.21 34.58
CA ALA A 80 16.54 4.61 33.69
C ALA A 80 16.41 3.68 32.47
N GLY A 81 17.53 3.11 32.00
CA GLY A 81 17.56 2.06 30.98
C GLY A 81 17.20 2.56 29.58
N GLY A 82 16.25 1.87 28.94
CA GLY A 82 15.82 2.13 27.56
C GLY A 82 15.97 0.88 26.71
N LYS A 83 15.02 0.59 25.83
CA LYS A 83 15.05 -0.67 25.07
C LYS A 83 14.48 -0.50 23.67
N ILE A 84 15.13 -1.13 22.70
CA ILE A 84 14.56 -1.26 21.36
C ILE A 84 13.79 -2.57 21.21
N PHE A 85 12.73 -2.52 20.42
CA PHE A 85 11.96 -3.67 19.97
C PHE A 85 11.83 -3.60 18.46
N THR A 86 11.92 -4.74 17.79
CA THR A 86 11.56 -4.82 16.37
C THR A 86 10.11 -5.24 16.23
N PHE A 87 9.46 -4.78 15.17
CA PHE A 87 8.12 -5.22 14.79
C PHE A 87 8.04 -5.46 13.29
N GLY A 88 6.82 -5.63 12.78
CA GLY A 88 6.60 -5.72 11.33
C GLY A 88 7.28 -6.93 10.69
N SER A 89 7.72 -6.76 9.45
CA SER A 89 8.14 -7.89 8.61
C SER A 89 9.43 -8.56 9.09
N TYR A 90 10.37 -7.78 9.63
CA TYR A 90 11.63 -8.27 10.20
C TYR A 90 11.37 -9.15 11.42
N ARG A 91 10.58 -8.67 12.38
CA ARG A 91 10.23 -9.42 13.60
C ARG A 91 9.44 -10.69 13.30
N LEU A 92 8.55 -10.66 12.29
CA LEU A 92 7.84 -11.85 11.82
C LEU A 92 8.77 -12.88 11.16
N GLY A 93 9.97 -12.48 10.71
CA GLY A 93 10.91 -13.32 9.97
C GLY A 93 10.50 -13.54 8.51
N VAL A 94 9.79 -12.57 7.92
CA VAL A 94 9.26 -12.60 6.54
C VAL A 94 9.73 -11.43 5.68
N HIS A 95 10.75 -10.70 6.14
CA HIS A 95 11.45 -9.67 5.38
C HIS A 95 12.31 -10.29 4.28
N GLY A 96 12.55 -9.53 3.21
CA GLY A 96 13.46 -9.88 2.12
C GLY A 96 14.60 -8.87 1.98
N PRO A 97 15.47 -9.05 0.97
CA PRO A 97 16.48 -8.06 0.60
C PRO A 97 15.83 -6.68 0.41
N GLY A 98 16.52 -5.63 0.86
CA GLY A 98 16.03 -4.25 0.77
C GLY A 98 14.79 -3.91 1.63
N SER A 99 14.25 -4.85 2.42
CA SER A 99 13.21 -4.51 3.39
C SER A 99 13.77 -3.63 4.52
N ASP A 100 12.95 -2.71 5.00
CA ASP A 100 13.23 -1.88 6.17
C ASP A 100 13.22 -2.69 7.48
N ILE A 101 13.79 -2.10 8.54
CA ILE A 101 13.62 -2.57 9.91
C ILE A 101 12.76 -1.59 10.69
N ASP A 102 11.51 -1.99 10.91
CA ASP A 102 10.59 -1.37 11.85
C ASP A 102 11.11 -1.51 13.29
N THR A 103 11.52 -0.38 13.89
CA THR A 103 12.16 -0.36 15.22
C THR A 103 11.46 0.61 16.17
N LEU A 104 11.00 0.11 17.31
CA LEU A 104 10.40 0.86 18.40
C LEU A 104 11.42 1.09 19.51
N VAL A 105 11.65 2.35 19.87
CA VAL A 105 12.41 2.76 21.05
C VAL A 105 11.45 2.99 22.22
N VAL A 106 11.60 2.21 23.29
CA VAL A 106 10.80 2.35 24.51
C VAL A 106 11.61 3.07 25.57
N VAL A 107 11.04 4.15 26.10
CA VAL A 107 11.70 5.08 27.03
C VAL A 107 10.90 5.29 28.32
N PRO A 108 11.56 5.64 29.44
CA PRO A 108 10.89 5.90 30.71
C PRO A 108 10.12 7.23 30.71
N LYS A 109 9.25 7.40 31.70
CA LYS A 109 8.26 8.47 31.79
C LYS A 109 8.80 9.90 31.75
N HIS A 110 10.08 10.10 32.10
CA HIS A 110 10.72 11.40 32.06
C HIS A 110 11.31 11.74 30.69
N VAL A 111 11.38 10.83 29.72
CA VAL A 111 11.89 11.09 28.37
C VAL A 111 10.71 11.41 27.45
N MET A 112 10.70 12.60 26.86
CA MET A 112 9.58 13.09 26.04
C MET A 112 9.82 12.85 24.55
N ARG A 113 8.75 13.00 23.76
CA ARG A 113 8.82 12.81 22.30
C ARG A 113 9.71 13.87 21.65
N GLU A 114 9.75 15.07 22.19
CA GLU A 114 10.64 16.14 21.75
C GLU A 114 12.11 15.76 21.96
N ASP A 115 12.42 15.05 23.05
CA ASP A 115 13.77 14.52 23.31
C ASP A 115 14.19 13.51 22.23
N PHE A 116 13.26 12.71 21.70
CA PHE A 116 13.51 11.77 20.60
C PHE A 116 13.84 12.48 19.28
N PHE A 117 13.15 13.58 18.95
CA PHE A 117 13.43 14.37 17.75
C PHE A 117 14.57 15.38 17.88
N THR A 118 15.16 15.51 19.07
CA THR A 118 16.29 16.41 19.31
C THR A 118 17.53 15.64 19.72
N VAL A 119 17.52 14.97 20.86
CA VAL A 119 18.68 14.28 21.43
C VAL A 119 19.02 13.01 20.67
N LEU A 120 18.05 12.14 20.35
CA LEU A 120 18.35 10.93 19.57
C LEU A 120 18.72 11.29 18.12
N ASP A 121 18.04 12.27 17.50
CA ASP A 121 18.40 12.78 16.18
C ASP A 121 19.86 13.29 16.16
N GLU A 122 20.29 14.07 17.16
CA GLU A 122 21.69 14.53 17.30
C GLU A 122 22.67 13.35 17.44
N ILE A 123 22.34 12.36 18.30
CA ILE A 123 23.16 11.16 18.48
C ILE A 123 23.30 10.41 17.15
N LEU A 124 22.21 10.21 16.41
CA LEU A 124 22.22 9.54 15.11
C LEU A 124 23.10 10.30 14.10
N ARG A 125 22.98 11.64 14.02
CA ARG A 125 23.78 12.47 13.11
C ARG A 125 25.28 12.44 13.40
N SER A 126 25.67 12.12 14.64
CA SER A 126 27.08 11.97 15.00
C SER A 126 27.71 10.65 14.54
N ARG A 127 26.91 9.71 14.02
CA ARG A 127 27.36 8.37 13.64
C ARG A 127 27.94 8.34 12.23
N PRO A 128 29.16 7.81 12.02
CA PRO A 128 29.71 7.64 10.68
C PRO A 128 28.92 6.62 9.83
N GLU A 129 28.15 5.74 10.47
CA GLU A 129 27.31 4.75 9.80
C GLU A 129 26.02 5.34 9.20
N LEU A 130 25.65 6.57 9.56
CA LEU A 130 24.43 7.21 9.07
C LEU A 130 24.66 7.78 7.66
N GLU A 131 23.81 7.36 6.72
CA GLU A 131 23.83 7.84 5.33
C GLU A 131 22.72 8.85 5.06
N GLU A 132 21.50 8.56 5.53
CA GLU A 132 20.31 9.37 5.29
C GLU A 132 19.50 9.49 6.59
N ILE A 133 18.85 10.63 6.81
CA ILE A 133 17.96 10.87 7.95
C ILE A 133 16.83 11.82 7.58
N ALA A 134 15.59 11.41 7.87
CA ALA A 134 14.37 12.17 7.62
C ALA A 134 13.43 12.07 8.83
N PRO A 135 13.46 13.06 9.75
CA PRO A 135 12.52 13.15 10.86
C PRO A 135 11.14 13.62 10.40
N VAL A 136 10.08 12.95 10.85
CA VAL A 136 8.67 13.28 10.54
C VAL A 136 7.85 13.33 11.84
N PRO A 137 7.91 14.43 12.62
CA PRO A 137 7.26 14.54 13.92
C PRO A 137 5.73 14.61 13.85
N ASP A 138 5.19 15.09 12.73
CA ASP A 138 3.76 15.33 12.52
C ASP A 138 3.02 14.14 11.88
N ALA A 139 3.71 13.01 11.68
CA ALA A 139 3.10 11.79 11.19
C ALA A 139 2.06 11.22 12.18
N PHE A 140 1.15 10.38 11.68
CA PHE A 140 0.14 9.70 12.50
C PHE A 140 0.76 8.88 13.66
N VAL A 141 1.90 8.26 13.38
CA VAL A 141 2.87 7.77 14.35
C VAL A 141 4.18 8.50 14.06
N PRO A 142 4.63 9.42 14.94
CA PRO A 142 5.86 10.17 14.73
C PRO A 142 7.06 9.24 14.55
N ILE A 143 7.89 9.52 13.55
CA ILE A 143 8.91 8.60 13.05
C ILE A 143 10.18 9.36 12.63
N ILE A 144 11.35 8.73 12.82
CA ILE A 144 12.61 9.12 12.18
C ILE A 144 12.97 7.99 11.23
N LYS A 145 13.03 8.30 9.93
CA LYS A 145 13.51 7.36 8.92
C LYS A 145 15.01 7.56 8.72
N ILE A 146 15.78 6.48 8.76
CA ILE A 146 17.22 6.55 8.51
C ILE A 146 17.66 5.48 7.52
N LYS A 147 18.80 5.73 6.87
CA LYS A 147 19.60 4.69 6.23
C LYS A 147 20.91 4.59 7.00
N PHE A 148 21.16 3.42 7.58
CA PHE A 148 22.26 3.19 8.51
C PHE A 148 23.03 1.93 8.08
N SER A 149 24.29 2.10 7.66
CA SER A 149 25.10 1.04 7.05
C SER A 149 24.37 0.31 5.90
N GLY A 150 23.77 1.08 4.98
CA GLY A 150 23.01 0.59 3.83
C GLY A 150 21.63 0.00 4.15
N ILE A 151 21.20 0.00 5.41
CA ILE A 151 19.91 -0.57 5.82
C ILE A 151 18.92 0.55 6.15
N SER A 152 17.76 0.54 5.52
CA SER A 152 16.63 1.43 5.86
C SER A 152 16.00 1.02 7.20
N ILE A 153 15.82 1.98 8.10
CA ILE A 153 15.29 1.76 9.45
C ILE A 153 14.27 2.84 9.78
N ASP A 154 13.11 2.38 10.22
CA ASP A 154 11.98 3.20 10.61
C ASP A 154 11.91 3.22 12.14
N LEU A 155 12.40 4.32 12.75
CA LEU A 155 12.46 4.49 14.20
C LEU A 155 11.23 5.22 14.72
N ILE A 156 10.47 4.58 15.59
CA ILE A 156 9.38 5.20 16.35
C ILE A 156 9.67 5.15 17.85
N CYS A 157 9.03 6.00 18.63
CA CYS A 157 9.24 6.09 20.07
C CYS A 157 7.93 5.93 20.85
N ALA A 158 7.98 5.21 21.97
CA ALA A 158 6.90 5.15 22.95
C ALA A 158 7.44 5.38 24.36
N LYS A 159 6.83 6.35 25.05
CA LYS A 159 7.10 6.63 26.46
C LYS A 159 6.17 5.82 27.34
N LEU A 160 6.71 4.99 28.24
CA LEU A 160 5.90 4.29 29.24
C LEU A 160 5.78 5.11 30.53
N ASP A 161 4.69 4.91 31.29
CA ASP A 161 4.52 5.48 32.64
C ASP A 161 5.33 4.70 33.69
N LEU A 162 6.61 4.45 33.39
CA LEU A 162 7.56 3.73 34.24
C LEU A 162 8.81 4.59 34.44
N ALA A 163 9.40 4.57 35.63
CA ALA A 163 10.64 5.32 35.90
C ALA A 163 11.88 4.67 35.24
N GLN A 164 11.82 3.37 34.97
CA GLN A 164 12.93 2.57 34.44
C GLN A 164 12.41 1.63 33.37
N ILE A 165 13.19 1.43 32.31
CA ILE A 165 12.92 0.46 31.24
C ILE A 165 13.99 -0.63 31.29
N PRO A 166 13.72 -1.77 31.95
CA PRO A 166 14.70 -2.84 32.07
C PRO A 166 14.83 -3.64 30.77
N GLN A 167 16.01 -4.24 30.55
CA GLN A 167 16.26 -5.04 29.34
C GLN A 167 15.37 -6.29 29.25
N SER A 168 14.85 -6.77 30.38
CA SER A 168 13.90 -7.89 30.47
C SER A 168 12.46 -7.52 30.12
N LEU A 169 12.13 -6.23 29.94
CA LEU A 169 10.75 -5.78 29.67
C LEU A 169 10.16 -6.46 28.43
N THR A 170 8.93 -6.92 28.55
CA THR A 170 8.07 -7.37 27.43
C THR A 170 6.83 -6.47 27.37
N LEU A 171 6.19 -6.39 26.20
CA LEU A 171 5.07 -5.47 25.95
C LEU A 171 3.68 -6.15 25.99
N SER A 172 3.63 -7.41 26.43
CA SER A 172 2.40 -8.21 26.49
C SER A 172 1.44 -7.77 27.59
N ASP A 173 1.95 -7.20 28.69
CA ASP A 173 1.10 -6.67 29.76
C ASP A 173 0.30 -5.44 29.26
N LYS A 174 -1.02 -5.50 29.38
CA LYS A 174 -1.93 -4.41 29.00
C LYS A 174 -1.89 -3.25 29.98
N ASN A 175 -1.43 -3.45 31.22
CA ASN A 175 -1.32 -2.37 32.19
C ASN A 175 -0.26 -1.33 31.79
N LEU A 176 0.71 -1.71 30.96
CA LEU A 176 1.69 -0.79 30.36
C LEU A 176 1.02 0.30 29.50
N LEU A 177 -0.23 0.09 29.06
CA LEU A 177 -0.97 1.06 28.25
C LEU A 177 -1.68 2.14 29.07
N ARG A 178 -1.70 2.04 30.41
CA ARG A 178 -2.34 3.04 31.27
C ARG A 178 -1.60 4.37 31.18
N ASN A 179 -2.35 5.46 31.20
CA ASN A 179 -1.85 6.84 31.20
C ASN A 179 -0.99 7.21 29.98
N LEU A 180 -1.11 6.48 28.87
CA LEU A 180 -0.40 6.77 27.63
C LEU A 180 -1.22 7.67 26.70
N ASP A 181 -0.53 8.52 25.95
CA ASP A 181 -1.16 9.29 24.88
C ASP A 181 -1.50 8.39 23.67
N GLU A 182 -2.32 8.87 22.74
CA GLU A 182 -2.72 8.07 21.58
C GLU A 182 -1.55 7.67 20.67
N LYS A 183 -0.52 8.51 20.57
CA LYS A 183 0.64 8.27 19.70
C LYS A 183 1.54 7.18 20.28
N ASP A 184 1.73 7.15 21.60
CA ASP A 184 2.45 6.10 22.33
C ASP A 184 1.71 4.76 22.27
N LEU A 185 0.38 4.79 22.43
CA LEU A 185 -0.47 3.60 22.23
C LEU A 185 -0.31 3.00 20.83
N ARG A 186 -0.33 3.85 19.79
CA ARG A 186 -0.12 3.41 18.41
C ARG A 186 1.27 2.84 18.19
N ALA A 187 2.30 3.46 18.76
CA ALA A 187 3.68 3.02 18.62
C ALA A 187 3.91 1.63 19.27
N LEU A 188 3.36 1.39 20.46
CA LEU A 188 3.44 0.09 21.14
C LEU A 188 2.67 -1.02 20.41
N ASN A 189 1.57 -0.66 19.75
CA ASN A 189 0.70 -1.64 19.08
C ASN A 189 1.40 -2.37 17.94
N GLY A 190 2.37 -1.76 17.24
CA GLY A 190 3.13 -2.44 16.19
C GLY A 190 3.81 -3.72 16.70
N THR A 191 4.56 -3.60 17.79
CA THR A 191 5.26 -4.73 18.44
C THR A 191 4.27 -5.72 19.06
N ARG A 192 3.27 -5.24 19.81
CA ARG A 192 2.27 -6.08 20.48
C ARG A 192 1.51 -6.96 19.48
N VAL A 193 1.03 -6.38 18.38
CA VAL A 193 0.33 -7.12 17.32
C VAL A 193 1.24 -8.17 16.69
N THR A 194 2.50 -7.81 16.43
CA THR A 194 3.45 -8.72 15.79
C THR A 194 3.74 -9.95 16.66
N ASP A 195 4.01 -9.73 17.95
CA ASP A 195 4.27 -10.82 18.89
C ASP A 195 3.03 -11.70 19.07
N GLU A 196 1.84 -11.10 19.20
CA GLU A 196 0.60 -11.89 19.32
C GLU A 196 0.30 -12.73 18.07
N ILE A 197 0.57 -12.23 16.85
CA ILE A 197 0.40 -13.04 15.64
C ILE A 197 1.25 -14.32 15.72
N LEU A 198 2.50 -14.21 16.18
CA LEU A 198 3.41 -15.35 16.33
C LEU A 198 2.93 -16.34 17.40
N GLU A 199 2.30 -15.85 18.47
CA GLU A 199 1.72 -16.69 19.52
C GLU A 199 0.40 -17.38 19.11
N LEU A 200 -0.29 -16.83 18.10
CA LEU A 200 -1.61 -17.24 17.63
C LEU A 200 -1.59 -18.16 16.40
N VAL A 201 -0.40 -18.54 15.92
CA VAL A 201 -0.24 -19.53 14.84
C VAL A 201 0.24 -20.89 15.37
N PRO A 202 -0.29 -22.02 14.86
CA PRO A 202 0.14 -23.35 15.31
C PRO A 202 1.59 -23.70 14.99
N LYS A 203 2.07 -23.32 13.79
CA LYS A 203 3.42 -23.63 13.29
C LYS A 203 4.04 -22.38 12.67
N PRO A 204 4.89 -21.62 13.41
CA PRO A 204 5.47 -20.37 12.92
C PRO A 204 6.25 -20.52 11.60
N ILE A 205 6.95 -21.64 11.37
CA ILE A 205 7.68 -21.88 10.12
C ILE A 205 6.73 -21.95 8.92
N VAL A 206 5.63 -22.72 9.04
CA VAL A 206 4.61 -22.85 7.99
C VAL A 206 3.98 -21.49 7.68
N PHE A 207 3.65 -20.73 8.74
CA PHE A 207 3.12 -19.38 8.63
C PHE A 207 4.09 -18.44 7.88
N ARG A 208 5.38 -18.45 8.22
CA ARG A 208 6.39 -17.57 7.58
C ARG A 208 6.52 -17.84 6.08
N ILE A 209 6.61 -19.10 5.67
CA ILE A 209 6.73 -19.46 4.24
C ILE A 209 5.45 -19.08 3.49
N ALA A 210 4.27 -19.35 4.06
CA ALA A 210 3.00 -18.96 3.44
C ALA A 210 2.88 -17.42 3.34
N LEU A 211 3.27 -16.69 4.37
CA LEU A 211 3.23 -15.22 4.36
C LEU A 211 4.25 -14.62 3.38
N ARG A 212 5.44 -15.21 3.23
CA ARG A 212 6.41 -14.81 2.18
C ARG A 212 5.79 -14.93 0.79
N ALA A 213 5.15 -16.06 0.50
CA ALA A 213 4.46 -16.27 -0.77
C ALA A 213 3.29 -15.30 -0.98
N ILE A 214 2.44 -15.05 0.03
CA ILE A 214 1.35 -14.07 -0.09
C ILE A 214 1.88 -12.65 -0.25
N LYS A 215 2.98 -12.26 0.41
CA LYS A 215 3.62 -10.96 0.20
C LYS A 215 4.14 -10.81 -1.23
N LEU A 216 4.84 -11.82 -1.75
CA LEU A 216 5.33 -11.80 -3.13
C LEU A 216 4.17 -11.73 -4.13
N TRP A 217 3.18 -12.61 -3.98
CA TRP A 217 1.96 -12.61 -4.78
C TRP A 217 1.25 -11.26 -4.74
N ALA A 218 0.93 -10.72 -3.57
CA ALA A 218 0.20 -9.47 -3.45
C ALA A 218 0.96 -8.28 -4.07
N ASN A 219 2.29 -8.25 -3.98
CA ASN A 219 3.11 -7.26 -4.67
C ASN A 219 3.06 -7.45 -6.19
N ARG A 220 3.32 -8.67 -6.69
CA ARG A 220 3.30 -9.00 -8.12
C ARG A 220 1.93 -8.73 -8.74
N ARG A 221 0.85 -8.92 -7.98
CA ARG A 221 -0.54 -8.69 -8.42
C ARG A 221 -1.05 -7.26 -8.18
N ALA A 222 -0.19 -6.35 -7.72
CA ALA A 222 -0.53 -4.95 -7.43
C ALA A 222 -1.71 -4.77 -6.45
N ILE A 223 -1.69 -5.49 -5.34
CA ILE A 223 -2.70 -5.43 -4.27
C ILE A 223 -2.06 -5.35 -2.87
N TYR A 224 -0.87 -4.74 -2.76
CA TYR A 224 -0.13 -4.53 -1.52
C TYR A 224 0.20 -3.05 -1.34
N ALA A 225 -0.70 -2.28 -0.71
CA ALA A 225 -0.47 -0.88 -0.32
C ALA A 225 -1.62 -0.32 0.54
N ASN A 226 -1.42 -0.18 1.85
CA ASN A 226 -2.45 0.36 2.75
C ASN A 226 -2.85 1.81 2.42
N VAL A 227 -1.88 2.63 1.99
CA VAL A 227 -2.12 4.03 1.62
C VAL A 227 -3.08 4.16 0.44
N PHE A 228 -3.02 3.23 -0.52
CA PHE A 228 -3.87 3.20 -1.71
C PHE A 228 -5.14 2.33 -1.54
N GLY A 229 -5.43 1.87 -0.33
CA GLY A 229 -6.66 1.11 -0.04
C GLY A 229 -6.59 -0.39 -0.29
N PHE A 230 -5.40 -0.97 -0.32
CA PHE A 230 -5.18 -2.42 -0.31
C PHE A 230 -4.66 -2.91 1.05
N PRO A 231 -4.68 -4.20 1.37
CA PRO A 231 -4.11 -4.67 2.63
C PRO A 231 -2.60 -4.41 2.69
N GLY A 232 -2.13 -3.91 3.83
CA GLY A 232 -0.70 -3.80 4.15
C GLY A 232 -0.13 -5.08 4.73
N GLY A 233 1.15 -5.06 5.13
CA GLY A 233 1.87 -6.25 5.62
C GLY A 233 1.21 -6.93 6.80
N VAL A 234 0.77 -6.17 7.81
CA VAL A 234 0.11 -6.72 9.01
C VAL A 234 -1.26 -7.34 8.68
N ALA A 235 -2.02 -6.75 7.75
CA ALA A 235 -3.31 -7.29 7.33
C ALA A 235 -3.12 -8.62 6.60
N TRP A 236 -2.16 -8.71 5.68
CA TRP A 236 -1.80 -9.98 5.03
C TRP A 236 -1.31 -11.02 6.03
N ALA A 237 -0.49 -10.62 7.02
CA ALA A 237 -0.03 -11.51 8.08
C ALA A 237 -1.22 -12.11 8.87
N MET A 238 -2.19 -11.29 9.27
CA MET A 238 -3.37 -11.78 9.99
C MET A 238 -4.27 -12.66 9.13
N LEU A 239 -4.44 -12.33 7.85
CA LEU A 239 -5.18 -13.18 6.91
C LEU A 239 -4.54 -14.57 6.80
N VAL A 240 -3.21 -14.65 6.62
CA VAL A 240 -2.48 -15.92 6.58
C VAL A 240 -2.55 -16.64 7.92
N ALA A 241 -2.35 -15.93 9.04
CA ALA A 241 -2.43 -16.50 10.37
C ALA A 241 -3.80 -17.16 10.61
N ARG A 242 -4.89 -16.54 10.18
CA ARG A 242 -6.23 -17.11 10.30
C ARG A 242 -6.36 -18.45 9.59
N ILE A 243 -5.79 -18.59 8.39
CA ILE A 243 -5.81 -19.85 7.65
C ILE A 243 -4.95 -20.91 8.34
N CYS A 244 -3.78 -20.53 8.88
CA CYS A 244 -2.96 -21.43 9.69
C CYS A 244 -3.71 -21.96 10.93
N GLN A 245 -4.55 -21.15 11.57
CA GLN A 245 -5.40 -21.62 12.68
C GLN A 245 -6.44 -22.66 12.24
N LEU A 246 -6.96 -22.52 11.01
CA LEU A 246 -7.96 -23.44 10.46
C LEU A 246 -7.36 -24.77 9.98
N TYR A 247 -6.08 -24.79 9.64
CA TYR A 247 -5.34 -25.97 9.15
C TYR A 247 -4.01 -26.13 9.90
N PRO A 248 -4.04 -26.47 11.20
CA PRO A 248 -2.86 -26.44 12.09
C PRO A 248 -1.73 -27.39 11.68
N ASN A 249 -2.05 -28.44 10.92
CA ASN A 249 -1.09 -29.47 10.54
C ASN A 249 -0.63 -29.41 9.08
N ALA A 250 -1.20 -28.52 8.26
CA ALA A 250 -0.91 -28.42 6.83
C ALA A 250 0.47 -27.81 6.51
N THR A 251 0.95 -28.05 5.28
CA THR A 251 2.13 -27.36 4.71
C THR A 251 1.78 -25.97 4.18
N SER A 252 2.77 -25.13 3.92
CA SER A 252 2.57 -23.78 3.41
C SER A 252 1.91 -23.79 2.02
N ALA A 253 2.24 -24.75 1.16
CA ALA A 253 1.57 -24.95 -0.12
C ALA A 253 0.05 -25.14 0.05
N VAL A 254 -0.37 -26.01 0.97
CA VAL A 254 -1.79 -26.25 1.27
C VAL A 254 -2.43 -25.01 1.88
N ILE A 255 -1.73 -24.32 2.79
CA ILE A 255 -2.19 -23.04 3.36
C ILE A 255 -2.48 -22.02 2.26
N LEU A 256 -1.65 -21.89 1.22
CA LEU A 256 -1.89 -20.98 0.10
C LEU A 256 -3.16 -21.32 -0.68
N ASN A 257 -3.35 -22.59 -1.03
CA ASN A 257 -4.58 -23.00 -1.73
C ASN A 257 -5.83 -22.73 -0.86
N ARG A 258 -5.78 -23.09 0.43
CA ARG A 258 -6.89 -22.82 1.37
C ARG A 258 -7.11 -21.34 1.63
N PHE A 259 -6.05 -20.53 1.61
CA PHE A 259 -6.12 -19.08 1.73
C PHE A 259 -6.97 -18.48 0.61
N PHE A 260 -6.67 -18.81 -0.65
CA PHE A 260 -7.45 -18.31 -1.77
C PHE A 260 -8.89 -18.81 -1.76
N LYS A 261 -9.09 -20.10 -1.48
CA LYS A 261 -10.42 -20.70 -1.38
C LYS A 261 -11.30 -20.02 -0.32
N ILE A 262 -10.78 -19.92 0.91
CA ILE A 262 -11.56 -19.40 2.03
C ILE A 262 -11.81 -17.90 1.89
N LEU A 263 -10.82 -17.12 1.47
CA LEU A 263 -10.97 -15.67 1.40
C LEU A 263 -11.78 -15.18 0.20
N SER A 264 -11.81 -15.94 -0.91
CA SER A 264 -12.74 -15.66 -2.03
C SER A 264 -14.19 -15.94 -1.66
N GLU A 265 -14.45 -16.95 -0.83
CA GLU A 265 -15.81 -17.33 -0.38
C GLU A 265 -16.23 -16.66 0.93
N TRP A 266 -15.32 -15.92 1.56
CA TRP A 266 -15.55 -15.26 2.84
C TRP A 266 -16.71 -14.27 2.74
N LYS A 267 -17.61 -14.32 3.72
CA LYS A 267 -18.83 -13.51 3.74
C LYS A 267 -18.56 -12.08 4.22
N TRP A 268 -17.79 -11.32 3.46
CA TRP A 268 -17.53 -9.91 3.72
C TRP A 268 -18.84 -9.12 3.83
N PRO A 269 -19.03 -8.24 4.85
CA PRO A 269 -18.01 -7.68 5.74
C PRO A 269 -17.82 -8.41 7.08
N GLN A 270 -18.10 -9.72 7.18
CA GLN A 270 -17.76 -10.48 8.40
C GLN A 270 -16.26 -10.36 8.72
N PRO A 271 -15.86 -10.05 9.98
CA PRO A 271 -14.48 -9.75 10.30
C PRO A 271 -13.61 -11.00 10.39
N VAL A 272 -12.37 -10.87 9.93
CA VAL A 272 -11.30 -11.83 10.23
C VAL A 272 -10.70 -11.49 11.59
N VAL A 273 -10.78 -12.44 12.52
CA VAL A 273 -10.41 -12.29 13.92
C VAL A 273 -9.56 -13.49 14.35
N LEU A 274 -8.41 -13.24 15.01
CA LEU A 274 -7.46 -14.29 15.41
C LEU A 274 -7.64 -14.82 16.83
N LYS A 275 -8.24 -14.02 17.72
CA LYS A 275 -8.61 -14.38 19.10
C LYS A 275 -9.84 -13.56 19.52
N PRO A 276 -10.60 -13.96 20.54
CA PRO A 276 -11.71 -13.14 21.05
C PRO A 276 -11.25 -11.69 21.29
N ILE A 277 -12.04 -10.70 20.85
CA ILE A 277 -11.73 -9.29 21.08
C ILE A 277 -11.85 -9.05 22.58
N GLU A 278 -10.78 -8.57 23.18
CA GLU A 278 -10.68 -8.40 24.62
C GLU A 278 -11.08 -6.99 25.01
N ASP A 279 -11.84 -6.88 26.10
CA ASP A 279 -11.95 -5.63 26.84
C ASP A 279 -10.62 -5.35 27.57
N GLY A 280 -10.43 -4.11 28.01
CA GLY A 280 -9.24 -3.76 28.74
C GLY A 280 -9.45 -2.59 29.69
N PRO A 281 -8.39 -2.21 30.43
CA PRO A 281 -8.50 -1.32 31.58
C PRO A 281 -8.71 0.15 31.21
N LEU A 282 -8.77 0.49 29.91
CA LEU A 282 -8.83 1.87 29.43
C LEU A 282 -10.17 2.12 28.75
N GLN A 283 -10.64 3.37 28.83
CA GLN A 283 -11.79 3.86 28.06
C GLN A 283 -11.37 4.23 26.63
N VAL A 284 -10.75 3.30 25.92
CA VAL A 284 -10.31 3.49 24.53
C VAL A 284 -11.27 2.81 23.57
N ARG A 285 -11.41 3.36 22.36
CA ARG A 285 -12.23 2.76 21.31
C ARG A 285 -11.63 1.42 20.89
N VAL A 286 -12.37 0.34 21.12
CA VAL A 286 -12.12 -0.98 20.54
C VAL A 286 -13.05 -1.17 19.35
N TRP A 287 -12.56 -1.80 18.28
CA TRP A 287 -13.35 -2.05 17.07
C TRP A 287 -14.67 -2.76 17.41
N ASN A 288 -15.79 -2.10 17.12
CA ASN A 288 -17.11 -2.62 17.40
C ASN A 288 -18.16 -2.06 16.42
N PRO A 289 -18.55 -2.82 15.37
CA PRO A 289 -19.52 -2.35 14.39
C PRO A 289 -20.93 -2.21 14.98
N LYS A 290 -21.26 -2.86 16.10
CA LYS A 290 -22.59 -2.66 16.71
C LYS A 290 -22.75 -1.24 17.27
N ILE A 291 -21.65 -0.65 17.74
CA ILE A 291 -21.63 0.66 18.38
C ILE A 291 -21.25 1.73 17.34
N TYR A 292 -20.09 1.60 16.69
CA TYR A 292 -19.51 2.68 15.88
C TYR A 292 -19.88 2.59 14.39
N ALA A 293 -20.46 3.66 13.83
CA ALA A 293 -20.86 3.72 12.42
C ALA A 293 -19.66 3.57 11.45
N GLN A 294 -18.51 4.15 11.81
CA GLN A 294 -17.28 3.97 11.04
C GLN A 294 -16.81 2.51 11.04
N ASP A 295 -17.04 1.75 12.11
CA ASP A 295 -16.67 0.34 12.13
C ASP A 295 -17.59 -0.51 11.25
N ARG A 296 -18.87 -0.12 11.13
CA ARG A 296 -19.85 -0.75 10.22
C ARG A 296 -19.52 -0.53 8.75
N SER A 297 -18.87 0.59 8.40
CA SER A 297 -18.54 0.89 7.00
C SER A 297 -17.31 0.17 6.48
N HIS A 298 -16.58 -0.56 7.34
CA HIS A 298 -15.43 -1.37 6.91
C HIS A 298 -15.86 -2.50 5.99
N ARG A 299 -15.29 -2.53 4.78
CA ARG A 299 -15.71 -3.43 3.70
C ARG A 299 -15.14 -4.84 3.81
N MET A 300 -13.89 -4.98 4.26
CA MET A 300 -13.21 -6.25 4.47
C MET A 300 -12.41 -6.22 5.79
N PRO A 301 -13.08 -6.21 6.95
CA PRO A 301 -12.42 -5.96 8.23
C PRO A 301 -11.48 -7.09 8.65
N VAL A 302 -10.21 -6.75 8.90
CA VAL A 302 -9.19 -7.64 9.47
C VAL A 302 -8.71 -7.03 10.78
N ILE A 303 -8.97 -7.71 11.89
CA ILE A 303 -8.91 -7.11 13.23
C ILE A 303 -7.62 -7.49 13.95
N THR A 304 -6.92 -6.49 14.46
CA THR A 304 -5.68 -6.70 15.23
C THR A 304 -5.97 -7.43 16.54
N PRO A 305 -5.19 -8.46 16.89
CA PRO A 305 -5.46 -9.26 18.07
C PRO A 305 -5.14 -8.49 19.36
N ALA A 306 -4.09 -7.66 19.37
CA ALA A 306 -3.68 -6.94 20.56
C ALA A 306 -4.68 -5.86 20.95
N TYR A 307 -4.96 -5.78 22.26
CA TYR A 307 -5.78 -4.70 22.82
C TYR A 307 -5.06 -3.35 22.75
N PRO A 308 -5.76 -2.25 22.39
CA PRO A 308 -7.14 -2.23 21.87
C PRO A 308 -7.22 -2.67 20.40
N SER A 309 -8.10 -3.62 20.10
CA SER A 309 -8.26 -4.16 18.75
C SER A 309 -8.78 -3.11 17.76
N MET A 310 -8.17 -3.03 16.58
CA MET A 310 -8.50 -2.09 15.51
C MET A 310 -8.62 -2.79 14.15
N CYS A 311 -9.26 -2.12 13.18
CA CYS A 311 -9.33 -2.61 11.81
C CYS A 311 -8.07 -2.21 11.02
N ALA A 312 -7.25 -3.18 10.63
CA ALA A 312 -6.04 -2.97 9.84
C ALA A 312 -6.30 -2.70 8.34
N THR A 313 -7.56 -2.79 7.92
CA THR A 313 -8.00 -2.66 6.52
C THR A 313 -9.08 -1.59 6.32
N HIS A 314 -9.11 -0.60 7.22
CA HIS A 314 -10.09 0.50 7.17
C HIS A 314 -10.04 1.33 5.89
N ASN A 315 -8.92 1.29 5.16
CA ASN A 315 -8.73 1.99 3.89
C ASN A 315 -9.32 1.27 2.66
N ILE A 316 -9.83 0.04 2.78
CA ILE A 316 -10.39 -0.68 1.62
C ILE A 316 -11.64 0.04 1.09
N THR A 317 -11.63 0.36 -0.21
CA THR A 317 -12.73 0.98 -0.95
C THR A 317 -13.55 -0.09 -1.69
N GLU A 318 -14.64 0.30 -2.35
CA GLU A 318 -15.42 -0.67 -3.13
C GLU A 318 -14.62 -1.18 -4.34
N SER A 319 -13.88 -0.29 -4.99
CA SER A 319 -13.01 -0.62 -6.11
C SER A 319 -11.88 -1.56 -5.70
N THR A 320 -11.15 -1.26 -4.63
CA THR A 320 -10.05 -2.12 -4.20
C THR A 320 -10.55 -3.46 -3.66
N LYS A 321 -11.70 -3.51 -2.98
CA LYS A 321 -12.37 -4.78 -2.61
C LYS A 321 -12.61 -5.66 -3.85
N LYS A 322 -13.20 -5.11 -4.92
CA LYS A 322 -13.45 -5.87 -6.16
C LYS A 322 -12.16 -6.41 -6.77
N VAL A 323 -11.09 -5.63 -6.79
CA VAL A 323 -9.78 -6.06 -7.29
C VAL A 323 -9.20 -7.18 -6.42
N ILE A 324 -9.26 -7.05 -5.10
CA ILE A 324 -8.79 -8.09 -4.16
C ILE A 324 -9.54 -9.40 -4.39
N LEU A 325 -10.88 -9.36 -4.48
CA LEU A 325 -11.70 -10.55 -4.72
C LEU A 325 -11.38 -11.21 -6.06
N GLN A 326 -11.21 -10.43 -7.13
CA GLN A 326 -10.79 -10.93 -8.44
C GLN A 326 -9.42 -11.66 -8.37
N GLU A 327 -8.46 -11.09 -7.65
CA GLU A 327 -7.14 -11.73 -7.52
C GLU A 327 -7.19 -12.97 -6.60
N LEU A 328 -8.05 -13.01 -5.59
CA LEU A 328 -8.30 -14.21 -4.79
C LEU A 328 -8.92 -15.34 -5.63
N GLU A 329 -9.88 -15.02 -6.49
CA GLU A 329 -10.48 -15.96 -7.47
C GLU A 329 -9.44 -16.49 -8.48
N ASN A 330 -8.59 -15.61 -9.00
CA ASN A 330 -7.47 -16.03 -9.85
C ASN A 330 -6.49 -16.94 -9.09
N GLY A 331 -6.17 -16.60 -7.83
CA GLY A 331 -5.27 -17.39 -6.98
C GLY A 331 -5.78 -18.80 -6.70
N ILE A 332 -7.09 -18.98 -6.46
CA ILE A 332 -7.65 -20.32 -6.27
C ILE A 332 -7.62 -21.14 -7.56
N SER A 333 -7.90 -20.52 -8.71
CA SER A 333 -7.79 -21.19 -10.02
C SER A 333 -6.36 -21.68 -10.27
N ILE A 334 -5.36 -20.81 -10.11
CA ILE A 334 -3.95 -21.16 -10.34
C ILE A 334 -3.47 -22.21 -9.34
N THR A 335 -3.79 -22.07 -8.05
CA THR A 335 -3.35 -23.07 -7.07
C THR A 335 -4.03 -24.43 -7.27
N ASN A 336 -5.29 -24.49 -7.69
CA ASN A 336 -5.90 -25.77 -8.07
C ASN A 336 -5.19 -26.41 -9.28
N ASP A 337 -4.79 -25.60 -10.26
CA ASP A 337 -3.99 -26.08 -11.40
C ASP A 337 -2.60 -26.56 -10.97
N ILE A 338 -1.94 -25.90 -10.00
CA ILE A 338 -0.66 -26.37 -9.43
C ILE A 338 -0.83 -27.72 -8.75
N PHE A 339 -1.86 -27.86 -7.90
CA PHE A 339 -2.14 -29.11 -7.19
C PHE A 339 -2.58 -30.26 -8.10
N SER A 340 -3.02 -29.95 -9.33
CA SER A 340 -3.31 -30.92 -10.39
C SER A 340 -2.20 -31.02 -11.44
N ASN A 341 -1.01 -30.48 -11.15
CA ASN A 341 0.20 -30.53 -11.99
C ASN A 341 0.04 -29.89 -13.39
N LYS A 342 -0.86 -28.92 -13.55
CA LYS A 342 -1.09 -28.16 -14.80
C LYS A 342 -0.35 -26.83 -14.86
N LYS A 343 0.01 -26.27 -13.70
CA LYS A 343 0.73 -24.99 -13.55
C LYS A 343 1.83 -25.11 -12.49
N THR A 344 2.65 -24.07 -12.39
CA THR A 344 3.77 -23.95 -11.47
C THR A 344 3.59 -22.77 -10.51
N TRP A 345 4.41 -22.69 -9.47
CA TRP A 345 4.41 -21.54 -8.56
C TRP A 345 4.78 -20.22 -9.25
N SER A 346 5.59 -20.28 -10.32
CA SER A 346 5.92 -19.09 -11.13
C SER A 346 4.68 -18.45 -11.75
N ASP A 347 3.70 -19.27 -12.18
CA ASP A 347 2.42 -18.78 -12.70
C ASP A 347 1.61 -17.99 -11.66
N LEU A 348 1.71 -18.36 -10.38
CA LEU A 348 1.05 -17.63 -9.29
C LEU A 348 1.71 -16.27 -9.05
N PHE A 349 3.04 -16.18 -9.22
CA PHE A 349 3.82 -14.96 -9.00
C PHE A 349 4.02 -14.13 -10.27
N SER A 350 3.25 -14.41 -11.31
CA SER A 350 3.28 -13.63 -12.55
C SER A 350 2.91 -12.16 -12.27
N LYS A 351 3.65 -11.24 -12.88
CA LYS A 351 3.41 -9.80 -12.77
C LYS A 351 1.99 -9.45 -13.23
N HIS A 352 1.41 -8.45 -12.59
CA HIS A 352 0.14 -7.86 -12.95
C HIS A 352 0.18 -7.29 -14.37
N ASN A 353 -1.00 -7.07 -14.94
CA ASN A 353 -1.16 -6.40 -16.22
C ASN A 353 -1.84 -5.03 -16.08
N PHE A 354 -1.64 -4.32 -14.94
CA PHE A 354 -2.32 -3.07 -14.62
C PHE A 354 -2.35 -2.07 -15.77
N PHE A 355 -1.18 -1.71 -16.34
CA PHE A 355 -1.05 -0.75 -17.45
C PHE A 355 -1.52 -1.29 -18.82
N TYR A 356 -1.96 -2.56 -18.86
CA TYR A 356 -2.55 -3.25 -20.01
C TYR A 356 -4.06 -3.45 -19.88
N LYS A 357 -4.60 -3.36 -18.66
CA LYS A 357 -5.97 -3.75 -18.33
C LYS A 357 -6.99 -2.69 -18.69
N TYR A 358 -6.68 -1.41 -18.45
CA TYR A 358 -7.63 -0.31 -18.62
C TYR A 358 -7.38 0.45 -19.93
N LYS A 359 -8.45 0.99 -20.52
CA LYS A 359 -8.36 1.89 -21.67
C LYS A 359 -7.93 3.30 -21.27
N PHE A 360 -8.25 3.69 -20.03
CA PHE A 360 -8.10 5.04 -19.52
C PHE A 360 -7.44 5.02 -18.14
N TYR A 361 -6.56 5.99 -17.90
CA TYR A 361 -5.87 6.18 -16.64
C TYR A 361 -5.96 7.65 -16.24
N LEU A 362 -6.21 7.89 -14.96
CA LEU A 362 -5.99 9.19 -14.34
C LEU A 362 -4.58 9.20 -13.74
N THR A 363 -3.82 10.24 -14.03
CA THR A 363 -2.45 10.43 -13.59
C THR A 363 -2.44 11.60 -12.62
N VAL A 364 -1.95 11.38 -11.40
CA VAL A 364 -1.82 12.40 -10.36
C VAL A 364 -0.35 12.64 -10.13
N MET A 365 0.13 13.84 -10.48
CA MET A 365 1.53 14.23 -10.41
C MET A 365 1.71 15.27 -9.31
N ALA A 366 2.43 14.93 -8.25
CA ALA A 366 2.92 15.88 -7.26
C ALA A 366 4.36 16.26 -7.66
N SER A 367 4.65 17.55 -7.78
CA SER A 367 5.99 18.01 -8.10
C SER A 367 6.48 19.09 -7.15
N THR A 368 7.78 19.05 -6.84
CA THR A 368 8.46 20.01 -5.96
C THR A 368 9.70 20.57 -6.64
N ARG A 369 9.81 21.90 -6.63
CA ARG A 369 10.98 22.68 -7.08
C ARG A 369 11.70 23.20 -5.85
N GLY A 370 12.56 22.37 -5.27
CA GLY A 370 13.11 22.62 -3.94
C GLY A 370 14.05 21.52 -3.47
N THR A 371 14.07 21.27 -2.17
CA THR A 371 14.86 20.19 -1.57
C THR A 371 14.14 18.84 -1.70
N ASP A 372 14.91 17.76 -1.59
CA ASP A 372 14.35 16.40 -1.54
C ASP A 372 13.41 16.22 -0.32
N GLU A 373 13.77 16.79 0.83
CA GLU A 373 12.92 16.78 2.03
C GLU A 373 11.55 17.43 1.78
N GLN A 374 11.51 18.56 1.07
CA GLN A 374 10.25 19.20 0.67
C GLN A 374 9.45 18.31 -0.28
N ASN A 375 10.12 17.63 -1.22
CA ASN A 375 9.48 16.68 -2.11
C ASN A 375 8.85 15.52 -1.35
N LEU A 376 9.60 14.87 -0.45
CA LEU A 376 9.11 13.74 0.35
C LEU A 376 7.89 14.11 1.21
N LYS A 377 7.87 15.31 1.80
CA LYS A 377 6.72 15.81 2.55
C LYS A 377 5.50 16.05 1.65
N TRP A 378 5.69 16.75 0.53
CA TRP A 378 4.61 17.08 -0.40
C TRP A 378 4.02 15.86 -1.08
N SER A 379 4.86 15.06 -1.75
CA SER A 379 4.46 13.82 -2.43
C SER A 379 3.78 12.85 -1.49
N GLY A 380 4.38 12.57 -0.32
CA GLY A 380 3.81 11.70 0.70
C GLY A 380 2.44 12.17 1.21
N MET A 381 2.24 13.49 1.35
CA MET A 381 0.92 14.04 1.69
C MET A 381 -0.08 13.79 0.56
N VAL A 382 0.25 14.09 -0.71
CA VAL A 382 -0.65 13.87 -1.86
C VAL A 382 -0.99 12.38 -1.99
N GLU A 383 -0.01 11.49 -1.89
CA GLU A 383 -0.18 10.04 -1.89
C GLU A 383 -1.18 9.58 -0.83
N SER A 384 -1.07 10.11 0.40
CA SER A 384 -1.99 9.79 1.50
C SER A 384 -3.46 10.10 1.22
N LYS A 385 -3.72 11.00 0.26
CA LYS A 385 -5.08 11.43 -0.13
C LYS A 385 -5.60 10.74 -1.39
N VAL A 386 -4.77 10.07 -2.20
CA VAL A 386 -5.20 9.46 -3.49
C VAL A 386 -6.40 8.54 -3.31
N ARG A 387 -6.45 7.80 -2.21
CA ARG A 387 -7.60 6.96 -1.84
C ARG A 387 -8.93 7.74 -1.73
N LEU A 388 -8.88 8.99 -1.27
CA LEU A 388 -10.07 9.84 -1.16
C LEU A 388 -10.59 10.23 -2.55
N LEU A 389 -9.70 10.45 -3.52
CA LEU A 389 -10.07 10.63 -4.92
C LEU A 389 -10.73 9.36 -5.47
N VAL A 390 -10.16 8.18 -5.19
CA VAL A 390 -10.76 6.88 -5.58
C VAL A 390 -12.19 6.73 -5.01
N LEU A 391 -12.41 7.05 -3.73
CA LEU A 391 -13.74 7.01 -3.11
C LEU A 391 -14.77 7.91 -3.81
N LYS A 392 -14.34 9.08 -4.29
CA LYS A 392 -15.21 10.00 -5.04
C LYS A 392 -15.46 9.51 -6.46
N LEU A 393 -14.44 8.99 -7.13
CA LEU A 393 -14.55 8.47 -8.49
C LEU A 393 -15.44 7.22 -8.55
N GLU A 394 -15.30 6.28 -7.62
CA GLU A 394 -16.11 5.05 -7.60
C GLU A 394 -17.59 5.28 -7.28
N ALA A 395 -17.94 6.45 -6.75
CA ALA A 395 -19.32 6.85 -6.51
C ALA A 395 -20.01 7.45 -7.75
N LEU A 396 -19.27 7.75 -8.83
CA LEU A 396 -19.84 8.31 -10.05
C LEU A 396 -20.58 7.21 -10.85
N PRO A 397 -21.82 7.44 -11.31
CA PRO A 397 -22.61 6.43 -12.04
C PRO A 397 -21.94 5.86 -13.31
N GLY A 398 -21.06 6.63 -13.95
CA GLY A 398 -20.32 6.21 -15.14
C GLY A 398 -19.06 5.40 -14.86
N ILE A 399 -18.57 5.34 -13.63
CA ILE A 399 -17.33 4.66 -13.26
C ILE A 399 -17.66 3.31 -12.64
N LYS A 400 -17.30 2.23 -13.32
CA LYS A 400 -17.47 0.86 -12.82
C LYS A 400 -16.41 0.50 -11.78
N LEU A 401 -15.18 0.99 -11.99
CA LEU A 401 -14.03 0.73 -11.14
C LEU A 401 -13.02 1.88 -11.26
N ALA A 402 -12.55 2.39 -10.13
CA ALA A 402 -11.39 3.26 -10.03
C ALA A 402 -10.26 2.51 -9.29
N HIS A 403 -9.30 1.95 -10.03
CA HIS A 403 -8.26 1.08 -9.49
C HIS A 403 -6.94 1.86 -9.29
N PRO A 404 -6.59 2.28 -8.06
CA PRO A 404 -5.30 2.91 -7.82
C PRO A 404 -4.16 1.89 -7.96
N PHE A 405 -3.07 2.28 -8.62
CA PHE A 405 -1.84 1.50 -8.62
C PHE A 405 -1.15 1.58 -7.26
N ILE A 406 -0.33 0.58 -6.92
CA ILE A 406 0.20 0.42 -5.56
C ILE A 406 1.53 1.13 -5.29
N LYS A 407 2.18 1.68 -6.31
CA LYS A 407 3.48 2.32 -6.20
C LYS A 407 3.51 3.63 -7.01
N PRO A 408 4.04 4.72 -6.45
CA PRO A 408 4.33 5.91 -7.23
C PRO A 408 5.52 5.67 -8.17
N PHE A 409 5.62 6.52 -9.20
CA PHE A 409 6.79 6.62 -10.07
C PHE A 409 7.50 7.94 -9.78
N GLU A 410 8.79 7.85 -9.48
CA GLU A 410 9.61 9.00 -9.11
C GLU A 410 10.55 9.40 -10.26
N ALA A 411 10.64 10.69 -10.49
CA ALA A 411 11.58 11.28 -11.42
C ALA A 411 12.10 12.60 -10.86
N ALA A 412 13.36 12.90 -11.16
CA ALA A 412 13.96 14.19 -10.86
C ALA A 412 14.70 14.70 -12.08
N PHE A 413 14.60 16.01 -12.35
CA PHE A 413 15.27 16.67 -13.47
C PHE A 413 16.00 17.91 -12.97
N ALA A 414 17.21 18.13 -13.48
CA ALA A 414 17.88 19.41 -13.29
C ALA A 414 17.23 20.50 -14.14
N TYR A 415 17.17 21.72 -13.61
CA TYR A 415 16.74 22.90 -14.35
C TYR A 415 17.56 24.14 -13.97
N SER A 416 17.75 25.07 -14.91
CA SER A 416 18.51 26.30 -14.69
C SER A 416 17.63 27.50 -14.37
N ASN A 417 16.41 27.53 -14.92
CA ASN A 417 15.46 28.64 -14.80
C ASN A 417 14.00 28.14 -14.70
N GLU A 418 13.09 29.03 -14.35
CA GLU A 418 11.68 28.67 -14.17
C GLU A 418 11.01 28.16 -15.46
N THR A 419 11.41 28.66 -16.63
CA THR A 419 10.86 28.25 -17.92
C THR A 419 11.15 26.77 -18.18
N GLU A 420 12.39 26.34 -17.96
CA GLU A 420 12.76 24.92 -18.06
C GLU A 420 11.95 24.05 -17.09
N SER A 421 11.76 24.51 -15.84
CA SER A 421 10.96 23.76 -14.87
C SER A 421 9.51 23.58 -15.30
N LYS A 422 8.91 24.59 -15.93
CA LYS A 422 7.54 24.52 -16.47
C LYS A 422 7.47 23.60 -17.68
N GLU A 423 8.43 23.70 -18.60
CA GLU A 423 8.53 22.83 -19.77
C GLU A 423 8.69 21.35 -19.39
N ILE A 424 9.44 21.04 -18.32
CA ILE A 424 9.55 19.69 -17.77
C ILE A 424 8.16 19.18 -17.33
N LEU A 425 7.43 19.94 -16.52
CA LEU A 425 6.12 19.53 -15.99
C LEU A 425 5.03 19.41 -17.06
N ASP A 426 5.05 20.29 -18.05
CA ASP A 426 4.09 20.29 -19.15
C ASP A 426 4.24 19.02 -20.02
N ASN A 427 5.49 18.64 -20.29
CA ASN A 427 5.82 17.50 -21.16
C ASN A 427 5.84 16.14 -20.45
N TYR A 428 5.96 16.12 -19.11
CA TYR A 428 5.94 14.87 -18.33
C TYR A 428 4.56 14.21 -18.27
N GLY A 429 4.55 12.87 -18.22
CA GLY A 429 3.35 12.06 -17.99
C GLY A 429 2.59 11.65 -19.26
N SER A 430 3.15 11.90 -20.45
CA SER A 430 2.56 11.52 -21.74
C SER A 430 3.65 11.07 -22.71
N PHE A 431 3.43 9.92 -23.36
CA PHE A 431 4.37 9.36 -24.33
C PHE A 431 4.62 10.28 -25.53
N LYS A 432 3.61 11.01 -26.00
CA LYS A 432 3.77 11.93 -27.15
C LYS A 432 4.76 13.07 -26.90
N THR A 433 4.97 13.42 -25.63
CA THR A 433 5.75 14.59 -25.22
C THR A 433 7.02 14.19 -24.47
N GLU A 434 7.18 12.92 -24.08
CA GLU A 434 8.32 12.47 -23.28
C GLU A 434 9.67 12.67 -23.99
N GLU A 435 9.72 12.57 -25.32
CA GLU A 435 10.95 12.82 -26.09
C GLU A 435 11.48 14.26 -25.90
N GLN A 436 10.59 15.22 -25.62
CA GLN A 436 10.99 16.60 -25.34
C GLN A 436 11.73 16.74 -24.02
N LEU A 437 11.67 15.73 -23.13
CA LEU A 437 12.39 15.73 -21.86
C LEU A 437 13.85 15.33 -22.01
N ASN A 438 14.24 14.72 -23.15
CA ASN A 438 15.61 14.24 -23.37
C ASN A 438 16.66 15.36 -23.39
N LYS A 439 16.24 16.62 -23.59
CA LYS A 439 17.12 17.80 -23.49
C LYS A 439 17.47 18.17 -22.04
N TYR A 440 16.73 17.66 -21.06
CA TYR A 440 16.98 17.92 -19.64
C TYR A 440 17.74 16.76 -19.01
N ARG A 441 18.66 17.10 -18.10
CA ARG A 441 19.39 16.10 -17.34
C ARG A 441 18.45 15.46 -16.31
N ARG A 442 18.10 14.19 -16.52
CA ARG A 442 17.43 13.37 -15.50
C ARG A 442 18.43 13.02 -14.41
N ILE A 443 18.04 13.23 -13.16
CA ILE A 443 18.84 12.85 -11.99
C ILE A 443 18.58 11.38 -11.69
N THR A 444 19.67 10.62 -11.56
CA THR A 444 19.71 9.20 -11.21
C THR A 444 20.65 9.00 -10.03
N GLU A 445 20.63 7.83 -9.40
CA GLU A 445 21.58 7.51 -8.32
C GLU A 445 23.03 7.70 -8.78
N GLU A 446 23.35 7.30 -10.00
CA GLU A 446 24.69 7.36 -10.60
C GLU A 446 25.23 8.78 -10.77
N ASN A 447 24.36 9.75 -11.07
CA ASN A 447 24.75 11.13 -11.35
C ASN A 447 24.34 12.13 -10.25
N SER A 448 23.78 11.61 -9.15
CA SER A 448 23.23 12.40 -8.04
C SER A 448 24.29 13.30 -7.38
N GLN A 449 25.53 12.81 -7.30
CA GLN A 449 26.68 13.52 -6.74
C GLN A 449 27.15 14.68 -7.62
N ASP A 450 27.18 14.49 -8.93
CA ASP A 450 27.57 15.51 -9.90
C ASP A 450 26.54 16.65 -9.99
N ALA A 451 25.28 16.35 -9.70
CA ALA A 451 24.18 17.31 -9.71
C ALA A 451 23.82 17.81 -8.30
N LYS A 452 24.73 17.72 -7.32
CA LYS A 452 24.41 18.07 -5.93
C LYS A 452 23.99 19.54 -5.77
N ASP A 453 24.67 20.45 -6.47
CA ASP A 453 24.45 21.90 -6.39
C ASP A 453 23.46 22.43 -7.44
N GLU A 454 22.93 21.55 -8.31
CA GLU A 454 21.94 21.92 -9.32
C GLU A 454 20.53 22.02 -8.71
N LYS A 455 19.72 22.94 -9.24
CA LYS A 455 18.29 23.00 -8.88
C LYS A 455 17.56 21.80 -9.49
N LYS A 456 16.73 21.15 -8.67
CA LYS A 456 16.04 19.90 -9.04
C LYS A 456 14.53 20.06 -8.99
N CYS A 457 13.87 19.59 -10.05
CA CYS A 457 12.42 19.43 -10.10
C CYS A 457 12.12 17.95 -9.87
N TYR A 458 11.57 17.64 -8.69
CA TYR A 458 11.11 16.32 -8.33
C TYR A 458 9.66 16.14 -8.77
N ILE A 459 9.33 14.94 -9.26
CA ILE A 459 8.00 14.56 -9.73
C ILE A 459 7.69 13.17 -9.19
N THR A 460 6.57 13.06 -8.50
CA THR A 460 6.03 11.80 -7.99
C THR A 460 4.66 11.57 -8.62
N THR A 461 4.50 10.43 -9.30
CA THR A 461 3.35 10.16 -10.16
C THR A 461 2.58 8.92 -9.72
N MET A 462 1.29 9.08 -9.48
CA MET A 462 0.37 8.01 -9.10
C MET A 462 -0.65 7.78 -10.21
N TYR A 463 -1.05 6.52 -10.42
CA TYR A 463 -1.99 6.14 -11.47
C TYR A 463 -3.27 5.54 -10.90
N ILE A 464 -4.41 5.87 -11.51
CA ILE A 464 -5.70 5.23 -11.26
C ILE A 464 -6.23 4.72 -12.60
N GLY A 465 -6.35 3.40 -12.75
CA GLY A 465 -7.00 2.77 -13.89
C GLY A 465 -8.52 2.95 -13.80
N LEU A 466 -9.14 3.40 -14.89
CA LEU A 466 -10.58 3.65 -14.95
C LEU A 466 -11.26 2.62 -15.86
N ASP A 467 -12.18 1.86 -15.29
CA ASP A 467 -13.18 1.10 -16.03
C ASP A 467 -14.49 1.89 -16.06
N VAL A 468 -14.98 2.18 -17.26
CA VAL A 468 -16.11 3.09 -17.49
C VAL A 468 -17.27 2.34 -18.12
N ASN A 469 -18.48 2.63 -17.68
CA ASN A 469 -19.70 2.08 -18.26
C ASN A 469 -19.96 2.76 -19.62
N VAL A 470 -19.63 2.05 -20.71
CA VAL A 470 -19.84 2.55 -22.09
C VAL A 470 -21.17 2.06 -22.68
N GLU A 471 -21.88 1.18 -21.98
CA GLU A 471 -23.01 0.43 -22.54
C GLU A 471 -24.30 1.24 -22.70
N GLU A 472 -24.44 2.40 -22.03
CA GLU A 472 -25.71 3.15 -22.09
C GLU A 472 -25.64 4.58 -22.64
N LYS A 473 -24.47 5.24 -22.75
CA LYS A 473 -24.38 6.59 -23.34
C LYS A 473 -23.06 6.91 -24.04
N LYS A 474 -23.16 7.70 -25.12
CA LYS A 474 -22.05 8.42 -25.79
C LYS A 474 -21.52 9.61 -24.95
N GLU A 475 -21.99 9.79 -23.72
CA GLU A 475 -21.63 10.94 -22.88
C GLU A 475 -20.27 10.73 -22.23
N LYS A 476 -19.41 11.74 -22.31
CA LYS A 476 -18.16 11.77 -21.56
C LYS A 476 -18.52 11.84 -20.08
N ILE A 477 -17.94 10.94 -19.27
CA ILE A 477 -18.08 11.00 -17.82
C ILE A 477 -17.28 12.20 -17.32
N ASP A 478 -17.96 13.15 -16.69
CA ASP A 478 -17.31 14.28 -16.08
C ASP A 478 -16.72 13.88 -14.72
N ILE A 479 -15.39 13.92 -14.62
CA ILE A 479 -14.64 13.66 -13.39
C ILE A 479 -14.03 14.94 -12.79
N HIS A 480 -14.36 16.11 -13.36
CA HIS A 480 -13.79 17.40 -12.96
C HIS A 480 -14.04 17.70 -11.49
N VAL A 481 -15.27 17.49 -10.98
CA VAL A 481 -15.62 17.80 -9.59
C VAL A 481 -14.76 17.01 -8.59
N PRO A 482 -14.68 15.66 -8.63
CA PRO A 482 -13.76 14.91 -7.76
C PRO A 482 -12.30 15.34 -7.88
N CYS A 483 -11.83 15.63 -9.10
CA CYS A 483 -10.45 16.04 -9.33
C CYS A 483 -10.16 17.42 -8.71
N ASN A 484 -11.06 18.38 -8.86
CA ASN A 484 -10.91 19.72 -8.30
C ASN A 484 -11.01 19.71 -6.77
N GLU A 485 -11.92 18.92 -6.20
CA GLU A 485 -12.00 18.73 -4.75
C GLU A 485 -10.72 18.11 -4.18
N PHE A 486 -10.16 17.11 -4.87
CA PHE A 486 -8.87 16.53 -4.49
C PHE A 486 -7.73 17.54 -4.59
N PHE A 487 -7.68 18.32 -5.68
CA PHE A 487 -6.68 19.37 -5.86
C PHE A 487 -6.71 20.38 -4.71
N ASN A 488 -7.90 20.90 -4.39
CA ASN A 488 -8.09 21.86 -3.30
C ASN A 488 -7.77 21.26 -1.93
N LEU A 489 -8.15 20.00 -1.70
CA LEU A 489 -7.83 19.28 -0.45
C LEU A 489 -6.32 19.21 -0.22
N CYS A 490 -5.54 18.87 -1.25
CA CYS A 490 -4.10 18.78 -1.14
C CYS A 490 -3.44 20.15 -0.93
N ARG A 491 -3.87 21.17 -1.70
CA ARG A 491 -3.31 22.52 -1.61
C ARG A 491 -3.61 23.21 -0.28
N ASN A 492 -4.76 22.92 0.32
CA ASN A 492 -5.18 23.54 1.59
C ASN A 492 -4.77 22.73 2.83
N PHE A 493 -3.99 21.66 2.67
CA PHE A 493 -3.54 20.85 3.81
C PHE A 493 -2.55 21.61 4.72
N ASN A 494 -1.71 22.45 4.14
CA ASN A 494 -0.77 23.34 4.82
C ASN A 494 -0.62 24.61 3.97
N GLU A 495 -0.50 25.78 4.60
CA GLU A 495 -0.30 27.07 3.93
C GLU A 495 0.93 27.06 3.02
N GLU A 496 2.01 26.37 3.40
CA GLU A 496 3.21 26.24 2.56
C GLU A 496 2.92 25.61 1.19
N TYR A 497 2.00 24.64 1.14
CA TYR A 497 1.63 23.95 -0.09
C TYR A 497 0.82 24.80 -1.06
N GLN A 498 0.43 26.02 -0.66
CA GLN A 498 -0.18 27.02 -1.54
C GLN A 498 0.86 27.80 -2.35
N ASN A 499 2.15 27.68 -2.04
CA ASN A 499 3.20 28.28 -2.83
C ASN A 499 3.37 27.51 -4.15
N SER A 500 2.79 28.05 -5.22
CA SER A 500 2.87 27.48 -6.57
C SER A 500 4.29 27.48 -7.14
N ASP A 501 5.19 28.33 -6.65
CA ASP A 501 6.58 28.41 -7.13
C ASP A 501 7.42 27.21 -6.68
N VAL A 502 7.03 26.58 -5.58
CA VAL A 502 7.69 25.38 -5.04
C VAL A 502 6.88 24.13 -5.33
N TYR A 503 5.60 24.12 -4.98
CA TYR A 503 4.74 22.93 -5.04
C TYR A 503 3.73 23.02 -6.17
N SER A 504 3.59 21.94 -6.92
CA SER A 504 2.57 21.79 -7.96
C SER A 504 1.89 20.42 -7.89
N LEU A 505 0.61 20.38 -8.26
CA LEU A 505 -0.22 19.19 -8.37
C LEU A 505 -0.92 19.22 -9.72
N ILE A 506 -0.69 18.21 -10.55
CA ILE A 506 -1.30 18.11 -11.87
C ILE A 506 -2.07 16.81 -11.96
N ILE A 507 -3.33 16.88 -12.41
CA ILE A 507 -4.18 15.72 -12.63
C ILE A 507 -4.45 15.61 -14.15
N LYS A 508 -3.85 14.61 -14.80
CA LYS A 508 -3.97 14.40 -16.25
C LYS A 508 -4.78 13.14 -16.54
N TYR A 509 -5.63 13.22 -17.55
CA TYR A 509 -6.28 12.05 -18.14
C TYR A 509 -5.44 11.52 -19.30
N VAL A 510 -5.07 10.24 -19.26
CA VAL A 510 -4.19 9.60 -20.23
C VAL A 510 -4.82 8.32 -20.77
N LYS A 511 -4.75 8.12 -22.09
CA LYS A 511 -5.20 6.88 -22.73
C LYS A 511 -4.09 5.84 -22.64
N GLN A 512 -4.45 4.56 -22.60
CA GLN A 512 -3.50 3.46 -22.46
C GLN A 512 -2.28 3.54 -23.38
N TYR A 513 -2.48 3.81 -24.67
CA TYR A 513 -1.37 3.87 -25.63
C TYR A 513 -0.44 5.09 -25.47
N ASP A 514 -0.83 6.03 -24.60
CA ASP A 514 -0.18 7.33 -24.38
C ASP A 514 0.45 7.46 -22.98
N LEU A 515 0.38 6.40 -22.15
CA LEU A 515 1.06 6.35 -20.84
C LEU A 515 2.57 6.57 -20.98
N PRO A 516 3.32 7.19 -20.07
CA PRO A 516 4.77 7.37 -20.27
C PRO A 516 5.52 6.02 -20.30
N SER A 517 6.69 5.97 -20.95
CA SER A 517 7.44 4.71 -21.13
C SER A 517 7.93 4.10 -19.81
N GLU A 518 8.08 4.90 -18.76
CA GLU A 518 8.52 4.45 -17.43
C GLU A 518 7.58 3.46 -16.75
N VAL A 519 6.31 3.37 -17.17
CA VAL A 519 5.35 2.41 -16.57
C VAL A 519 5.55 0.97 -17.05
N TYR A 520 6.41 0.77 -18.06
CA TYR A 520 6.72 -0.52 -18.66
C TYR A 520 8.13 -0.95 -18.29
N GLU A 521 8.30 -2.21 -17.86
CA GLU A 521 9.62 -2.76 -17.53
C GLU A 521 10.41 -3.13 -18.80
N PRO A 522 11.74 -3.29 -18.71
CA PRO A 522 12.55 -3.77 -19.84
C PRO A 522 11.99 -5.07 -20.43
N GLY A 523 11.69 -5.05 -21.74
CA GLY A 523 11.09 -6.17 -22.47
C GLY A 523 9.56 -6.12 -22.59
N GLU A 524 8.89 -5.25 -21.84
CA GLU A 524 7.46 -4.98 -22.02
C GLU A 524 7.22 -4.03 -23.20
N THR A 525 6.23 -4.34 -24.04
CA THR A 525 5.84 -3.47 -25.16
C THR A 525 4.60 -2.67 -24.82
N ARG A 526 4.66 -1.36 -25.05
CA ARG A 526 3.51 -0.45 -24.98
C ARG A 526 2.36 -0.91 -25.91
N PRO A 527 1.10 -0.86 -25.46
CA PRO A 527 -0.06 -1.11 -26.32
C PRO A 527 -0.18 -0.06 -27.45
N VAL A 528 -0.31 -0.52 -28.69
CA VAL A 528 -0.46 0.36 -29.85
C VAL A 528 -1.93 0.73 -30.06
N LYS A 529 -2.19 1.97 -30.45
CA LYS A 529 -3.53 2.42 -30.85
C LYS A 529 -4.02 1.57 -32.04
N LYS A 530 -5.06 0.75 -31.82
CA LYS A 530 -5.72 0.04 -32.92
C LYS A 530 -6.22 1.05 -33.95
N LYS A 531 -5.65 1.07 -35.16
CA LYS A 531 -6.17 1.87 -36.27
C LYS A 531 -7.59 1.35 -36.55
N SER A 532 -8.60 2.18 -36.31
CA SER A 532 -9.97 1.87 -36.74
C SER A 532 -9.91 1.61 -38.24
N LYS A 533 -10.18 0.37 -38.68
CA LYS A 533 -10.53 0.11 -40.08
C LYS A 533 -11.79 0.92 -40.35
N ARG A 534 -11.64 2.12 -40.91
CA ARG A 534 -12.75 2.77 -41.61
C ARG A 534 -13.23 1.74 -42.60
N ARG A 535 -14.47 1.25 -42.44
CA ARG A 535 -15.17 0.57 -43.53
C ARG A 535 -15.11 1.54 -44.72
N LYS A 536 -14.23 1.25 -45.69
CA LYS A 536 -14.32 1.84 -47.02
C LYS A 536 -15.67 1.32 -47.53
N HIS A 537 -16.67 2.20 -47.53
CA HIS A 537 -17.85 1.93 -48.33
C HIS A 537 -17.37 2.08 -49.77
N ASP A 538 -17.21 0.97 -50.47
CA ASP A 538 -16.87 0.97 -51.89
C ASP A 538 -17.93 1.77 -52.64
N LYS A 539 -17.48 2.82 -53.33
CA LYS A 539 -18.22 3.50 -54.38
C LYS A 539 -17.78 2.90 -55.71
N SER A 540 -18.53 1.92 -56.20
CA SER A 540 -18.60 1.46 -57.59
C SER A 540 -19.60 0.29 -57.62
N ALA A 541 -20.62 0.19 -58.47
CA ALA A 541 -21.16 1.00 -59.55
C ALA A 541 -22.59 0.45 -59.80
N GLU A 542 -23.52 1.28 -60.29
CA GLU A 542 -24.26 0.99 -61.52
C GLU A 542 -25.29 2.09 -61.80
N PHE A 543 -25.07 2.75 -62.94
CA PHE A 543 -26.02 3.61 -63.60
C PHE A 543 -27.11 2.74 -64.23
N THR A 544 -28.35 2.89 -63.79
CA THR A 544 -29.52 2.60 -64.64
C THR A 544 -30.50 3.75 -64.56
N LYS A 545 -30.52 4.53 -65.66
CA LYS A 545 -31.57 5.50 -66.00
C LYS A 545 -32.93 4.78 -66.05
N LYS A 546 -33.95 5.34 -65.42
CA LYS A 546 -35.35 5.21 -65.88
C LYS A 546 -36.10 6.52 -65.67
N ALA A 547 -36.95 6.80 -66.66
CA ALA A 547 -37.43 8.09 -67.09
C ALA A 547 -38.62 8.64 -66.28
N LYS A 548 -38.82 9.96 -66.41
CA LYS A 548 -40.04 10.70 -66.07
C LYS A 548 -41.26 10.08 -66.77
N SER A 549 -42.38 9.99 -66.04
CA SER A 549 -43.72 9.97 -66.62
C SER A 549 -44.64 10.86 -65.78
N GLU A 550 -45.37 11.70 -66.49
CA GLU A 550 -46.30 12.74 -66.05
C GLU A 550 -47.54 12.19 -65.35
N ALA A 551 -48.22 13.09 -64.63
CA ALA A 551 -49.51 12.90 -64.00
C ALA A 551 -50.64 12.63 -65.01
N PRO A 552 -51.80 12.14 -64.51
CA PRO A 552 -53.00 12.92 -64.78
C PRO A 552 -53.86 13.16 -63.54
N SER A 553 -54.55 14.30 -63.62
CA SER A 553 -55.61 14.83 -62.76
C SER A 553 -56.83 13.92 -62.61
N GLY A 554 -57.48 13.98 -61.45
CA GLY A 554 -58.86 13.51 -61.25
C GLY A 554 -59.39 13.89 -59.87
N ALA A 555 -60.46 14.68 -59.84
CA ALA A 555 -61.06 15.30 -58.66
C ALA A 555 -61.97 14.36 -57.85
N SER A 556 -62.16 14.63 -56.55
CA SER A 556 -63.46 14.99 -55.93
C SER A 556 -63.53 14.69 -54.41
N GLN A 557 -63.92 15.75 -53.68
CA GLN A 557 -64.87 15.85 -52.55
C GLN A 557 -64.84 14.86 -51.36
N GLY A 558 -64.82 15.45 -50.16
CA GLY A 558 -65.88 15.20 -49.17
C GLY A 558 -65.50 14.62 -47.81
N SER A 559 -65.62 15.45 -46.75
CA SER A 559 -66.07 15.13 -45.36
C SER A 559 -65.29 14.09 -44.53
N SER A 560 -65.26 14.04 -43.20
CA SER A 560 -65.55 14.92 -42.05
C SER A 560 -65.32 14.04 -40.80
N ILE A 561 -64.80 14.62 -39.71
CA ILE A 561 -65.13 14.31 -38.30
C ILE A 561 -64.55 13.03 -37.62
N ALA A 562 -64.34 13.21 -36.30
CA ALA A 562 -64.12 12.27 -35.16
C ALA A 562 -62.66 11.82 -34.92
N GLU A 563 -61.94 12.23 -33.87
CA GLU A 563 -62.17 12.08 -32.40
C GLU A 563 -62.55 10.67 -31.94
N ALA A 564 -61.60 9.97 -31.29
CA ALA A 564 -61.76 9.24 -30.02
C ALA A 564 -60.46 8.44 -29.71
N THR A 565 -59.67 8.82 -28.71
CA THR A 565 -59.61 8.31 -27.30
C THR A 565 -59.12 6.87 -27.08
N GLN A 566 -58.17 6.78 -26.14
CA GLN A 566 -57.80 5.66 -25.24
C GLN A 566 -57.09 4.44 -25.87
N ALA A 567 -56.03 3.89 -25.30
CA ALA A 567 -55.53 3.92 -23.91
C ALA A 567 -53.99 4.00 -23.83
#